data_AF-A0AAD0VPW5-F1
#
_entry.id   AF-A0AAD0VPW5-F1
#
_cell.length_a   1.000
_cell.length_b   1.000
_cell.length_c   1.000
_cell.angle_alpha   90.00
_cell.angle_beta   90.00
_cell.angle_gamma   90.00
#
_symmetry.space_group_name_H-M   'P 1'
#
loop_
_entity.id
_entity.type
_entity.pdbx_description
1 polymer ?
#
loop_
_entity_poly.entity_id
_entity_poly.type
_entity_poly.pdbx_seq_one_letter_code
_entity_poly.pdbx_strand_id
1 'polypeptide(L)'
;MSAATVVVEAGARSGALRVASEAHQLGRQVGAVPGPVTSRGAHELLRTGHARLVTSAADVDELITDRATQRPGLSTEFTRHTAPAAWSSARSRMT
;
A
#
# COMPACT_ATOMS: atom_id res chain seq x y z
N MET A 1 13.04 5.78 2.58
CA MET A 1 12.52 5.01 1.42
C MET A 1 11.43 4.06 1.89
N SER A 2 10.40 3.76 1.08
CA SER A 2 9.28 2.86 1.43
C SER A 2 9.44 1.41 0.90
N ALA A 3 8.66 0.46 1.41
CA ALA A 3 8.59 -0.90 0.85
C ALA A 3 7.50 -1.04 -0.22
N ALA A 4 6.39 -0.32 -0.06
CA ALA A 4 5.28 -0.17 -1.00
C ALA A 4 4.76 1.28 -0.94
N THR A 5 3.84 1.64 -1.84
CA THR A 5 3.16 2.94 -1.84
C THR A 5 1.64 2.73 -1.90
N VAL A 6 0.87 3.39 -1.04
CA VAL A 6 -0.60 3.31 -1.05
C VAL A 6 -1.18 4.71 -1.32
N VAL A 7 -2.05 4.81 -2.32
CA VAL A 7 -2.79 6.04 -2.64
C VAL A 7 -4.17 5.97 -2.00
N VAL A 8 -4.42 6.83 -1.01
CA VAL A 8 -5.73 6.87 -0.32
C VAL A 8 -6.72 7.75 -1.09
N GLU A 9 -6.31 8.97 -1.44
CA GLU A 9 -7.12 9.89 -2.25
C GLU A 9 -6.24 10.72 -3.20
N ALA A 10 -6.67 10.80 -4.46
CA ALA A 10 -5.97 11.58 -5.47
C ALA A 10 -6.92 12.04 -6.58
N GLY A 11 -6.86 13.32 -6.95
CA GLY A 11 -7.46 13.81 -8.19
C GLY A 11 -6.66 13.36 -9.43
N ALA A 12 -7.27 13.46 -10.62
CA ALA A 12 -6.67 13.01 -11.88
C ALA A 12 -5.34 13.71 -12.26
N ARG A 13 -5.05 14.88 -11.67
CA ARG A 13 -3.81 15.64 -11.88
C ARG A 13 -2.96 15.78 -10.61
N SER A 14 -3.22 14.92 -9.61
CA SER A 14 -2.48 14.94 -8.36
C SER A 14 -1.04 14.45 -8.55
N GLY A 15 -0.08 15.06 -7.83
CA GLY A 15 1.30 14.58 -7.77
C GLY A 15 1.44 13.16 -7.19
N ALA A 16 0.43 12.67 -6.46
CA ALA A 16 0.40 11.30 -5.93
C ALA A 16 0.51 10.24 -7.05
N LEU A 17 -0.04 10.51 -8.24
CA LEU A 17 0.07 9.60 -9.39
C LEU A 17 1.50 9.50 -9.91
N ARG A 18 2.28 10.58 -9.83
CA ARG A 18 3.69 10.56 -10.19
C ARG A 18 4.48 9.66 -9.23
N VAL A 19 4.20 9.77 -7.93
CA VAL A 19 4.83 8.92 -6.90
C VAL A 19 4.43 7.45 -7.08
N ALA A 20 3.18 7.17 -7.41
CA ALA A 20 2.71 5.81 -7.71
C ALA A 20 3.41 5.23 -8.95
N SER A 21 3.51 6.01 -10.04
CA SER A 21 4.23 5.62 -11.25
C SER A 21 5.71 5.35 -10.99
N GLU A 22 6.37 6.23 -10.23
CA GLU A 22 7.78 6.06 -9.86
C GLU A 22 7.99 4.82 -8.98
N ALA A 23 7.09 4.56 -8.02
CA ALA A 23 7.12 3.34 -7.24
C ALA A 23 7.00 2.08 -8.11
N HIS A 24 6.08 2.09 -9.09
CA HIS A 24 5.92 0.99 -10.04
C HIS A 24 7.18 0.78 -10.89
N GLN A 25 7.77 1.85 -11.43
CA GLN A 25 9.02 1.79 -12.21
C GLN A 25 10.20 1.24 -11.42
N LEU A 26 10.22 1.47 -10.09
CA LEU A 26 11.22 0.93 -9.17
C LEU A 26 10.91 -0.51 -8.72
N GLY A 27 9.95 -1.19 -9.34
CA GLY A 27 9.52 -2.55 -8.97
C GLY A 27 8.94 -2.62 -7.56
N ARG A 28 8.28 -1.56 -7.11
CA ARG A 28 7.58 -1.53 -5.82
C ARG A 28 6.09 -1.75 -6.05
N GLN A 29 5.47 -2.42 -5.09
CA GLN A 29 4.03 -2.62 -5.10
C GLN A 29 3.31 -1.29 -4.82
N VAL A 30 2.20 -1.09 -5.54
CA VAL A 30 1.32 0.07 -5.41
C VAL A 30 -0.08 -0.41 -5.01
N GLY A 31 -0.64 0.21 -3.99
CA GLY A 31 -2.01 0.01 -3.55
C GLY A 31 -2.85 1.26 -3.73
N ALA A 32 -4.17 1.09 -3.82
CA ALA A 32 -5.13 2.18 -3.84
C ALA A 32 -6.36 1.85 -2.99
N VAL A 33 -6.80 2.82 -2.18
CA VAL A 33 -7.96 2.66 -1.29
C VAL A 33 -9.22 3.08 -2.03
N PRO A 34 -10.32 2.30 -1.96
CA PRO A 34 -11.61 2.75 -2.49
C PRO A 34 -12.12 3.94 -1.67
N GLY A 35 -12.64 4.96 -2.36
CA GLY A 35 -13.04 6.21 -1.72
C GLY A 35 -14.13 6.97 -2.50
N PRO A 36 -14.37 8.25 -2.18
CA PRO A 36 -15.35 9.07 -2.87
C PRO A 36 -15.15 9.10 -4.39
N VAL A 37 -16.23 9.29 -5.16
CA VAL A 37 -16.18 9.36 -6.63
C VAL A 37 -15.23 10.45 -7.18
N THR A 38 -14.92 11.45 -6.36
CA THR A 38 -13.98 12.53 -6.65
C THR A 38 -12.51 12.08 -6.62
N SER A 39 -12.18 10.93 -6.03
CA SER A 39 -10.85 10.30 -6.00
C SER A 39 -10.47 9.65 -7.33
N ARG A 40 -10.64 10.39 -8.44
CA ARG A 40 -10.50 9.89 -9.82
C ARG A 40 -9.14 9.26 -10.11
N GLY A 41 -8.07 9.74 -9.47
CA GLY A 41 -6.73 9.19 -9.62
C GLY A 41 -6.58 7.80 -8.98
N ALA A 42 -7.16 7.56 -7.79
CA ALA A 42 -7.16 6.24 -7.18
C ALA A 42 -7.97 5.23 -8.01
N HIS A 43 -9.13 5.67 -8.52
CA HIS A 43 -9.95 4.85 -9.42
C HIS A 43 -9.25 4.52 -10.73
N GLU A 44 -8.48 5.47 -11.30
CA GLU A 44 -7.67 5.21 -12.50
C GLU A 44 -6.64 4.12 -12.27
N LEU A 45 -5.91 4.19 -11.15
CA LEU A 45 -4.89 3.19 -10.80
C LEU A 45 -5.50 1.79 -10.64
N LEU A 46 -6.67 1.69 -10.00
CA LEU A 46 -7.39 0.43 -9.86
C LEU A 46 -7.89 -0.09 -11.22
N ARG A 47 -8.50 0.78 -12.04
CA ARG A 47 -9.07 0.41 -13.34
C ARG A 47 -8.02 -0.05 -14.34
N THR A 48 -6.84 0.53 -14.30
CA THR A 48 -5.72 0.20 -15.20
C THR A 48 -4.87 -0.98 -14.70
N GLY A 49 -5.13 -1.47 -13.50
CA GLY A 49 -4.32 -2.52 -12.87
C GLY A 49 -2.95 -2.05 -12.38
N HIS A 50 -2.71 -0.74 -12.33
CA HIS A 50 -1.48 -0.16 -11.79
C HIS A 50 -1.43 -0.11 -10.26
N ALA A 51 -2.55 -0.41 -9.59
CA ALA A 51 -2.59 -0.59 -8.14
C ALA A 51 -3.50 -1.75 -7.74
N ARG A 52 -3.16 -2.40 -6.62
CA ARG A 52 -4.04 -3.36 -5.94
C ARG A 52 -5.03 -2.63 -5.05
N LEU A 53 -6.26 -3.15 -4.93
CA LEU A 53 -7.24 -2.64 -3.97
C LEU A 53 -6.74 -2.85 -2.53
N VAL A 54 -6.78 -1.80 -1.72
CA VAL A 54 -6.41 -1.83 -0.30
C VAL A 54 -7.63 -1.41 0.52
N THR A 55 -8.12 -2.31 1.36
CA THR A 55 -9.28 -2.10 2.23
C THR A 55 -8.94 -2.23 3.71
N SER A 56 -7.76 -2.78 4.01
CA SER A 56 -7.28 -3.05 5.36
C SER A 56 -5.75 -2.95 5.45
N ALA A 57 -5.21 -2.96 6.67
CA ALA A 57 -3.78 -3.05 6.89
C ALA A 57 -3.19 -4.38 6.38
N ALA A 58 -3.96 -5.48 6.44
CA ALA A 58 -3.53 -6.78 5.95
C ALA A 58 -3.22 -6.75 4.44
N ASP A 59 -4.02 -6.01 3.66
CA ASP A 59 -3.76 -5.82 2.22
C ASP A 59 -2.40 -5.12 1.97
N VAL A 60 -1.99 -4.22 2.88
CA VAL A 60 -0.70 -3.53 2.81
C VAL A 60 0.44 -4.46 3.18
N ASP A 61 0.27 -5.28 4.20
CA ASP A 61 1.25 -6.29 4.59
C ASP A 61 1.50 -7.29 3.45
N GLU A 62 0.45 -7.68 2.74
CA GLU A 62 0.56 -8.52 1.55
C GLU A 62 1.35 -7.81 0.43
N LEU A 63 1.09 -6.53 0.16
CA LEU A 63 1.86 -5.76 -0.84
C LEU A 63 3.36 -5.71 -0.51
N ILE A 64 3.71 -5.62 0.76
CA ILE A 64 5.11 -5.61 1.20
C ILE A 64 5.73 -7.00 1.08
N THR A 65 4.97 -8.05 1.42
CA THR A 65 5.41 -9.43 1.43
C THR A 65 5.60 -9.98 0.01
N ASP A 66 4.67 -9.69 -0.91
CA ASP A 66 4.77 -10.04 -2.33
C ASP A 66 6.02 -9.44 -2.99
N ARG A 67 6.44 -8.25 -2.55
CA ARG A 67 7.71 -7.67 -3.00
C ARG A 67 8.91 -8.43 -2.44
N ALA A 68 8.85 -8.83 -1.17
CA ALA A 68 9.93 -9.57 -0.53
C ALA A 68 10.13 -10.96 -1.14
N THR A 69 9.04 -11.63 -1.56
CA THR A 69 9.10 -12.93 -2.25
C THR A 69 9.65 -12.82 -3.67
N GLN A 70 9.42 -11.71 -4.37
CA GLN A 70 9.99 -11.45 -5.71
C GLN A 70 11.50 -11.14 -5.70
N ARG A 71 12.10 -10.81 -4.55
CA ARG A 71 13.56 -10.68 -4.37
C ARG A 71 14.10 -11.88 -3.57
N PRO A 72 14.52 -12.99 -4.23
CA PRO A 72 15.07 -14.14 -3.52
C PRO A 72 16.28 -13.70 -2.68
N GLY A 73 16.16 -13.79 -1.35
CA GLY A 73 17.22 -13.45 -0.38
C GLY A 73 16.81 -12.54 0.79
N LEU A 74 15.64 -11.89 0.77
CA LEU A 74 15.21 -10.96 1.84
C LEU A 74 14.15 -11.52 2.81
N SER A 75 13.51 -12.63 2.48
CA SER A 75 12.35 -13.18 3.22
C SER A 75 12.67 -13.62 4.66
N THR A 76 13.90 -14.09 4.91
CA THR A 76 14.30 -14.62 6.23
C THR A 76 14.60 -13.51 7.25
N GLU A 77 14.96 -12.30 6.82
CA GLU A 77 15.37 -11.23 7.73
C GLU A 77 14.22 -10.33 8.16
N PHE A 78 13.27 -10.06 7.26
CA PHE A 78 12.16 -9.14 7.53
C PHE A 78 11.13 -9.72 8.52
N THR A 79 10.91 -11.05 8.47
CA THR A 79 10.01 -11.78 9.38
C THR A 79 10.40 -11.61 10.86
N ARG A 80 11.69 -11.33 11.16
CA ARG A 80 12.17 -11.14 12.54
C ARG A 80 11.79 -9.78 13.15
N HIS A 81 11.30 -8.82 12.37
CA HIS A 81 10.96 -7.47 12.85
C HIS A 81 9.46 -7.14 12.80
N THR A 82 8.64 -7.94 12.11
CA THR A 82 7.18 -7.71 12.01
C THR A 82 6.34 -8.63 12.90
N ALA A 83 6.96 -9.38 13.83
CA ALA A 83 6.22 -10.03 14.90
C ALA A 83 5.28 -9.00 15.57
N PRO A 84 3.99 -9.31 15.77
CA PRO A 84 2.98 -8.31 16.05
C PRO A 84 3.25 -7.68 17.41
N ALA A 85 3.88 -6.50 17.40
CA ALA A 85 3.91 -5.62 18.54
C ALA A 85 2.49 -5.12 18.76
N ALA A 86 1.76 -5.85 19.60
CA ALA A 86 0.65 -5.39 20.43
C ALA A 86 0.05 -4.04 20.04
N TRP A 87 -0.77 -4.01 18.97
CA TRP A 87 -1.83 -3.00 18.87
C TRP A 87 -2.95 -3.42 19.82
N SER A 88 -2.73 -3.24 21.13
CA SER A 88 -3.75 -3.49 22.16
C SER A 88 -4.24 -2.21 22.83
N SER A 89 -3.76 -1.03 22.44
CA SER A 89 -4.10 0.23 23.13
C SER A 89 -5.07 1.16 22.41
N ALA A 90 -5.45 0.93 21.14
CA ALA A 90 -6.39 1.85 20.47
C ALA A 90 -7.88 1.50 20.64
N ARG A 91 -8.23 0.56 21.53
CA ARG A 91 -9.61 0.14 21.78
C ARG A 91 -10.14 0.55 23.16
N SER A 92 -9.67 1.68 23.69
CA SER A 92 -10.23 2.23 24.93
C SER A 92 -10.59 3.70 24.76
N ARG A 93 -11.89 3.96 24.97
CA ARG A 93 -12.61 5.26 25.00
C ARG A 93 -13.29 5.70 23.68
N MET A 94 -14.46 5.12 23.44
CA MET A 94 -15.66 5.91 23.12
C MET A 94 -16.82 5.30 23.93
N THR A 95 -16.95 5.81 25.16
CA THR A 95 -18.22 6.00 25.87
C THR A 95 -18.49 7.49 25.85
#